data_AF-D2W244-F1
#
_entry.id   AF-D2W244-F1
#
_cell.length_a   1.000
_cell.length_b   1.000
_cell.length_c   1.000
_cell.angle_alpha   90.00
_cell.angle_beta   90.00
_cell.angle_gamma   90.00
#
_symmetry.space_group_name_H-M   'P 1'
#
loop_
_entity.id
_entity.type
_entity.pdbx_description
1 polymer ?
#
loop_
_entity_poly.entity_id
_entity_poly.type
_entity_poly.pdbx_seq_one_letter_code
_entity_poly.pdbx_strand_id
1 'polypeptide(L)'
;MSQQFRQQSATENRSSNLKNNPTRSDQQSTHKIPNSILSDAYNNTSYSNVQNDVMSFAHSSSNIMYSSNNPSHSQMERNLATDNYTQASVNQKGGSIGNALGKMHHEQSSSATTNVMREMRNSGEGYNAVVAGLDKRTFNNPSEKQQIDIARRNLNK
;
A
#
# COMPACT_ATOMS: atom_id res chain seq x y z
N MET A 1 7.71 -12.68 3.85
CA MET A 1 6.43 -12.88 3.12
C MET A 1 6.03 -14.34 3.16
N SER A 2 4.94 -14.64 3.87
CA SER A 2 4.38 -15.99 3.99
C SER A 2 4.03 -16.58 2.63
N GLN A 3 4.17 -17.90 2.47
CA GLN A 3 3.86 -18.60 1.23
C GLN A 3 2.38 -18.42 0.83
N GLN A 4 1.50 -18.35 1.83
CA GLN A 4 0.07 -18.12 1.66
C GLN A 4 -0.24 -16.72 1.11
N PHE A 5 0.33 -15.65 1.70
CA PHE A 5 0.14 -14.30 1.16
C PHE A 5 0.67 -14.22 -0.28
N ARG A 6 1.86 -14.79 -0.56
CA ARG A 6 2.41 -14.84 -1.94
C ARG A 6 1.48 -15.52 -2.93
N GLN A 7 0.92 -16.68 -2.57
CA GLN A 7 0.08 -17.47 -3.46
C GLN A 7 -1.24 -16.77 -3.74
N GLN A 8 -1.84 -16.20 -2.69
CA GLN A 8 -3.17 -15.63 -2.82
C GLN A 8 -3.13 -14.20 -3.39
N SER A 9 -2.06 -13.44 -3.11
CA SER A 9 -1.80 -12.11 -3.68
C SER A 9 -1.03 -12.16 -5.01
N ALA A 10 -0.80 -13.35 -5.58
CA ALA A 10 -0.13 -13.49 -6.86
C ALA A 10 -1.02 -12.95 -7.98
N THR A 11 -0.52 -11.99 -8.74
CA THR A 11 -1.20 -11.48 -9.93
C THR A 11 -0.86 -12.31 -11.16
N GLU A 12 -1.71 -12.27 -12.20
CA GLU A 12 -1.71 -13.05 -13.47
C GLU A 12 -0.40 -13.08 -14.27
N ASN A 13 0.66 -12.42 -13.79
CA ASN A 13 1.93 -12.27 -14.50
C ASN A 13 3.16 -12.69 -13.67
N ARG A 14 2.98 -13.02 -12.38
CA ARG A 14 4.03 -13.59 -11.53
C ARG A 14 3.88 -15.09 -11.29
N SER A 15 2.75 -15.68 -11.65
CA SER A 15 2.46 -17.11 -11.53
C SER A 15 1.96 -17.63 -12.88
N SER A 16 2.57 -18.69 -13.39
CA SER A 16 2.27 -19.27 -14.71
C SER A 16 0.87 -19.90 -14.85
N ASN A 17 0.05 -19.89 -13.78
CA ASN A 17 -1.07 -20.81 -13.64
C ASN A 17 -2.47 -20.14 -13.52
N LEU A 18 -2.63 -18.83 -13.77
CA LEU A 18 -3.94 -18.17 -13.70
C LEU A 18 -4.20 -17.31 -14.94
N LYS A 19 -5.37 -17.52 -15.57
CA LYS A 19 -5.70 -17.09 -16.94
C LYS A 19 -7.08 -16.41 -16.95
N ASN A 20 -7.19 -15.09 -17.15
CA ASN A 20 -8.33 -14.34 -17.73
C ASN A 20 -7.94 -12.88 -18.12
N ASN A 21 -8.77 -12.16 -18.90
CA ASN A 21 -8.43 -10.91 -19.63
C ASN A 21 -9.01 -9.60 -18.99
N PRO A 22 -8.22 -8.69 -18.38
CA PRO A 22 -8.72 -7.45 -17.76
C PRO A 22 -8.58 -6.16 -18.62
N THR A 23 -9.26 -5.04 -18.26
CA THR A 23 -9.38 -3.80 -19.08
C THR A 23 -8.41 -2.65 -18.69
N ARG A 24 -8.32 -1.59 -19.52
CA ARG A 24 -7.46 -0.39 -19.28
C ARG A 24 -7.90 0.45 -18.07
N SER A 25 -9.18 0.43 -17.71
CA SER A 25 -9.69 1.08 -16.50
C SER A 25 -9.15 0.40 -15.24
N ASP A 26 -9.08 -0.94 -15.28
CA ASP A 26 -8.56 -1.76 -14.18
C ASP A 26 -7.04 -1.52 -13.97
N GLN A 27 -6.28 -1.26 -15.05
CA GLN A 27 -4.85 -0.94 -15.00
C GLN A 27 -4.50 0.38 -14.29
N GLN A 28 -5.37 1.39 -14.32
CA GLN A 28 -5.11 2.67 -13.64
C GLN A 28 -5.22 2.56 -12.11
N SER A 29 -5.72 1.43 -11.62
CA SER A 29 -5.95 1.18 -10.20
C SER A 29 -4.90 0.29 -9.50
N THR A 30 -4.03 -0.42 -10.24
CA THR A 30 -3.33 -1.67 -9.82
C THR A 30 -1.89 -1.61 -9.29
N HIS A 31 -1.34 -0.45 -8.92
CA HIS A 31 0.03 -0.37 -8.35
C HIS A 31 0.21 0.68 -7.24
N LYS A 32 -0.69 0.72 -6.27
CA LYS A 32 -0.73 1.85 -5.35
C LYS A 32 0.00 1.58 -4.03
N ILE A 33 -0.19 0.45 -3.35
CA ILE A 33 0.58 0.09 -2.13
C ILE A 33 1.52 -1.08 -2.44
N PRO A 34 2.84 -0.98 -2.13
CA PRO A 34 3.79 -2.07 -2.37
C PRO A 34 3.40 -3.38 -1.66
N ASN A 35 3.58 -4.51 -2.35
CA ASN A 35 3.31 -5.84 -1.78
C ASN A 35 4.19 -6.19 -0.58
N SER A 36 5.39 -5.61 -0.47
CA SER A 36 6.23 -5.73 0.74
C SER A 36 5.49 -5.17 1.96
N ILE A 37 4.96 -3.95 1.84
CA ILE A 37 4.20 -3.28 2.91
C ILE A 37 2.93 -4.04 3.26
N LEU A 38 2.17 -4.53 2.27
CA LEU A 38 0.97 -5.33 2.53
C LEU A 38 1.31 -6.68 3.19
N SER A 39 2.40 -7.32 2.77
CA SER A 39 2.91 -8.53 3.41
C SER A 39 3.32 -8.26 4.85
N ASP A 40 4.04 -7.19 5.10
CA ASP A 40 4.51 -6.85 6.44
C ASP A 40 3.32 -6.51 7.33
N ALA A 41 2.32 -5.78 6.81
CA ALA A 41 1.07 -5.53 7.51
C ALA A 41 0.33 -6.84 7.84
N TYR A 42 0.26 -7.77 6.90
CA TYR A 42 -0.35 -9.09 7.13
C TYR A 42 0.38 -9.89 8.23
N ASN A 43 1.72 -9.89 8.24
CA ASN A 43 2.51 -10.65 9.19
C ASN A 43 2.61 -9.96 10.57
N ASN A 44 2.53 -8.63 10.63
CA ASN A 44 2.71 -7.83 11.85
C ASN A 44 1.40 -7.57 12.61
N THR A 45 0.39 -8.42 12.42
CA THR A 45 -0.86 -8.41 13.18
C THR A 45 -1.25 -9.82 13.57
N SER A 46 -1.80 -9.98 14.78
CA SER A 46 -2.37 -11.25 15.26
C SER A 46 -3.88 -11.34 15.03
N TYR A 47 -4.52 -10.27 14.56
CA TYR A 47 -5.96 -10.21 14.36
C TYR A 47 -6.34 -10.78 12.99
N SER A 48 -7.07 -11.90 12.97
CA SER A 48 -7.44 -12.62 11.76
C SER A 48 -8.32 -11.79 10.80
N ASN A 49 -9.21 -10.96 11.32
CA ASN A 49 -10.01 -10.04 10.50
C ASN A 49 -9.13 -9.01 9.78
N VAL A 50 -8.11 -8.46 10.47
CA VAL A 50 -7.15 -7.53 9.85
C VAL A 50 -6.34 -8.23 8.76
N GLN A 51 -5.90 -9.46 9.02
CA GLN A 51 -5.21 -10.28 8.02
C GLN A 51 -6.07 -10.53 6.78
N ASN A 52 -7.34 -10.91 6.98
CA ASN A 52 -8.28 -11.15 5.89
C ASN A 52 -8.56 -9.89 5.07
N ASP A 53 -8.70 -8.74 5.73
CA ASP A 53 -8.93 -7.45 5.06
C ASP A 53 -7.71 -7.00 4.24
N VAL A 54 -6.50 -7.10 4.81
CA VAL A 54 -5.25 -6.81 4.11
C VAL A 54 -5.07 -7.74 2.91
N MET A 55 -5.37 -9.02 3.09
CA MET A 55 -5.30 -10.03 2.06
C MET A 55 -6.35 -9.77 0.95
N SER A 56 -7.59 -9.51 1.31
CA SER A 56 -8.70 -9.17 0.39
C SER A 56 -8.37 -7.93 -0.42
N PHE A 57 -7.83 -6.89 0.21
CA PHE A 57 -7.37 -5.68 -0.48
C PHE A 57 -6.23 -5.99 -1.46
N ALA A 58 -5.27 -6.84 -1.04
CA ALA A 58 -4.20 -7.31 -1.91
C ALA A 58 -4.71 -8.17 -3.09
N HIS A 59 -5.88 -8.80 -2.97
CA HIS A 59 -6.52 -9.61 -4.01
C HIS A 59 -7.53 -8.84 -4.87
N SER A 60 -7.80 -7.57 -4.60
CA SER A 60 -8.77 -6.77 -5.37
C SER A 60 -8.43 -6.80 -6.86
N SER A 61 -9.42 -6.82 -7.76
CA SER A 61 -9.22 -6.59 -9.20
C SER A 61 -8.45 -5.30 -9.48
N SER A 62 -8.56 -4.32 -8.55
CA SER A 62 -7.76 -3.10 -8.52
C SER A 62 -6.34 -3.26 -7.98
N ASN A 63 -5.87 -4.46 -7.62
CA ASN A 63 -4.46 -4.81 -7.39
C ASN A 63 -3.99 -5.91 -8.36
N ILE A 64 -4.93 -6.54 -9.10
CA ILE A 64 -4.70 -7.52 -10.14
C ILE A 64 -4.39 -6.80 -11.48
N MET A 65 -3.13 -6.49 -11.74
CA MET A 65 -2.58 -6.60 -13.11
C MET A 65 -1.05 -6.56 -13.13
N TYR A 66 -0.46 -7.52 -13.83
CA TYR A 66 0.71 -7.38 -14.72
C TYR A 66 1.79 -6.34 -14.37
N SER A 67 2.62 -6.61 -13.35
CA SER A 67 3.97 -6.02 -13.33
C SER A 67 4.96 -6.90 -14.11
N SER A 68 4.77 -7.05 -15.43
CA SER A 68 5.90 -7.46 -16.27
C SER A 68 6.85 -6.28 -16.29
N ASN A 69 7.90 -6.36 -15.44
CA ASN A 69 9.04 -5.44 -15.36
C ASN A 69 8.70 -3.99 -15.70
N ASN A 70 8.28 -3.21 -14.69
CA ASN A 70 8.38 -1.76 -14.76
C ASN A 70 9.50 -1.29 -13.82
N PRO A 71 10.78 -1.30 -14.28
CA PRO A 71 11.91 -0.86 -13.48
C PRO A 71 11.68 0.49 -12.82
N SER A 72 10.94 1.40 -13.48
CA SER A 72 10.63 2.72 -12.94
C SER A 72 9.75 2.66 -11.68
N HIS A 73 8.77 1.74 -11.61
CA HIS A 73 7.92 1.58 -10.43
C HIS A 73 8.71 0.98 -9.27
N SER A 74 9.46 -0.09 -9.53
CA SER A 74 10.32 -0.69 -8.51
C SER A 74 11.42 0.26 -8.04
N GLN A 75 11.94 1.12 -8.93
CA GLN A 75 12.91 2.14 -8.57
C GLN A 75 12.27 3.24 -7.72
N MET A 76 11.06 3.70 -8.05
CA MET A 76 10.33 4.69 -7.23
C MET A 76 10.01 4.13 -5.84
N GLU A 77 9.59 2.87 -5.75
CA GLU A 77 9.34 2.19 -4.46
C GLU A 77 10.63 2.04 -3.64
N ARG A 78 11.74 1.65 -4.27
CA ARG A 78 13.05 1.64 -3.61
C ARG A 78 13.47 3.03 -3.15
N ASN A 79 13.36 4.05 -4.00
CA ASN A 79 13.72 5.42 -3.67
C ASN A 79 12.93 5.94 -2.45
N LEU A 80 11.63 5.63 -2.36
CA LEU A 80 10.80 5.97 -1.19
C LEU A 80 11.19 5.19 0.07
N ALA A 81 11.74 3.98 -0.08
CA ALA A 81 12.25 3.16 1.02
C ALA A 81 13.67 3.57 1.47
N THR A 82 14.49 4.12 0.58
CA THR A 82 15.95 4.29 0.81
C THR A 82 16.39 5.75 0.84
N ASP A 83 15.60 6.66 1.42
CA ASP A 83 15.85 8.11 1.59
C ASP A 83 16.38 8.86 0.34
N ASN A 84 16.21 8.24 -0.83
CA ASN A 84 16.68 8.73 -2.12
C ASN A 84 15.47 9.16 -2.96
N TYR A 85 14.47 9.72 -2.29
CA TYR A 85 13.24 10.20 -2.89
C TYR A 85 13.28 11.70 -3.08
N THR A 86 12.52 12.17 -4.07
CA THR A 86 12.28 13.60 -4.27
C THR A 86 10.85 13.93 -3.85
N GLN A 87 10.57 15.22 -3.62
CA GLN A 87 9.20 15.69 -3.42
C GLN A 87 8.29 15.32 -4.62
N ALA A 88 8.83 15.31 -5.84
CA ALA A 88 8.10 14.86 -7.01
C ALA A 88 7.74 13.36 -6.94
N SER A 89 8.64 12.51 -6.42
CA SER A 89 8.38 11.08 -6.19
C SER A 89 7.27 10.88 -5.15
N VAL A 90 7.28 11.67 -4.07
CA VAL A 90 6.22 11.66 -3.04
C VAL A 90 4.90 12.12 -3.64
N ASN A 91 4.88 13.16 -4.48
CA ASN A 91 3.65 13.63 -5.10
C ASN A 91 3.08 12.61 -6.10
N GLN A 92 3.91 12.06 -6.97
CA GLN A 92 3.50 11.15 -8.04
C GLN A 92 3.06 9.78 -7.50
N LYS A 93 3.86 9.18 -6.61
CA LYS A 93 3.55 7.87 -6.02
C LYS A 93 2.66 7.99 -4.79
N GLY A 94 2.82 9.03 -3.98
CA GLY A 94 1.99 9.28 -2.79
C GLY A 94 0.54 9.63 -3.13
N GLY A 95 0.27 10.36 -4.23
CA GLY A 95 -1.10 10.52 -4.70
C GLY A 95 -1.75 9.19 -5.10
N SER A 96 -0.97 8.27 -5.65
CA SER A 96 -1.44 6.91 -5.93
C SER A 96 -1.69 6.13 -4.62
N ILE A 97 -0.70 6.05 -3.74
CA ILE A 97 -0.84 5.36 -2.45
C ILE A 97 -2.02 5.93 -1.64
N GLY A 98 -2.15 7.25 -1.55
CA GLY A 98 -3.21 7.93 -0.81
C GLY A 98 -4.60 7.57 -1.33
N ASN A 99 -4.78 7.49 -2.66
CA ASN A 99 -6.03 7.02 -3.25
C ASN A 99 -6.35 5.56 -2.89
N ALA A 100 -5.34 4.69 -2.87
CA ALA A 100 -5.55 3.29 -2.49
C ALA A 100 -5.83 3.11 -1.01
N LEU A 101 -5.14 3.86 -0.14
CA LEU A 101 -5.49 3.92 1.28
C LEU A 101 -6.90 4.47 1.48
N GLY A 102 -7.34 5.45 0.68
CA GLY A 102 -8.72 5.94 0.71
C GLY A 102 -9.72 4.86 0.34
N LYS A 103 -9.45 4.07 -0.71
CA LYS A 103 -10.27 2.90 -1.06
C LYS A 103 -10.29 1.87 0.06
N MET A 104 -9.13 1.52 0.61
CA MET A 104 -9.01 0.59 1.73
C MET A 104 -9.78 1.08 2.96
N HIS A 105 -9.70 2.37 3.29
CA HIS A 105 -10.46 3.00 4.37
C HIS A 105 -11.97 2.82 4.22
N HIS A 106 -12.49 2.89 2.99
CA HIS A 106 -13.92 2.74 2.72
C HIS A 106 -14.38 1.28 2.64
N GLU A 107 -13.55 0.39 2.13
CA GLU A 107 -13.94 -0.99 1.81
C GLU A 107 -13.53 -2.01 2.88
N GLN A 108 -12.53 -1.70 3.69
CA GLN A 108 -11.94 -2.59 4.68
C GLN A 108 -12.06 -2.00 6.09
N SER A 109 -11.73 -2.79 7.12
CA SER A 109 -11.73 -2.25 8.48
C SER A 109 -10.67 -1.15 8.65
N SER A 110 -11.01 -0.14 9.44
CA SER A 110 -10.06 0.91 9.81
C SER A 110 -8.82 0.35 10.53
N SER A 111 -8.94 -0.80 11.19
CA SER A 111 -7.79 -1.50 11.78
C SER A 111 -6.80 -1.98 10.71
N ALA A 112 -7.29 -2.49 9.57
CA ALA A 112 -6.44 -2.88 8.45
C ALA A 112 -5.77 -1.67 7.78
N THR A 113 -6.52 -0.60 7.53
CA THR A 113 -5.96 0.66 7.01
C THR A 113 -4.90 1.24 7.94
N THR A 114 -5.18 1.31 9.24
CA THR A 114 -4.24 1.77 10.27
C THR A 114 -2.98 0.92 10.27
N ASN A 115 -3.12 -0.40 10.17
CA ASN A 115 -2.00 -1.32 10.18
C ASN A 115 -1.09 -1.12 8.96
N VAL A 116 -1.68 -0.96 7.76
CA VAL A 116 -0.91 -0.65 6.54
C VAL A 116 -0.22 0.72 6.64
N MET A 117 -0.91 1.76 7.14
CA MET A 117 -0.29 3.07 7.36
C MET A 117 0.90 3.01 8.33
N ARG A 118 0.80 2.19 9.38
CA ARG A 118 1.88 1.97 10.35
C ARG A 118 3.10 1.33 9.67
N GLU A 119 2.90 0.28 8.90
CA GLU A 119 4.00 -0.41 8.20
C GLU A 119 4.64 0.48 7.14
N MET A 120 3.84 1.26 6.41
CA MET A 120 4.36 2.29 5.50
C MET A 120 5.27 3.27 6.22
N ARG A 121 4.80 3.83 7.33
CA ARG A 121 5.54 4.81 8.13
C ARG A 121 6.88 4.25 8.63
N ASN A 122 6.94 2.95 8.88
CA ASN A 122 8.15 2.26 9.36
C ASN A 122 9.06 1.78 8.21
N SER A 123 8.62 1.82 6.95
CA SER A 123 9.36 1.25 5.81
C SER A 123 10.42 2.19 5.21
N GLY A 124 10.41 3.49 5.53
CA GLY A 124 11.37 4.48 5.03
C GLY A 124 10.83 5.90 5.10
N GLU A 125 11.71 6.92 5.04
CA GLU A 125 11.28 8.33 5.20
C GLU A 125 10.34 8.78 4.08
N GLY A 126 10.50 8.28 2.86
CA GLY A 126 9.62 8.61 1.72
C GLY A 126 8.20 8.08 1.92
N TYR A 127 8.03 6.86 2.44
CA TYR A 127 6.71 6.35 2.78
C TYR A 127 6.11 7.04 4.01
N ASN A 128 6.95 7.42 4.98
CA ASN A 128 6.53 8.28 6.09
C ASN A 128 6.01 9.63 5.58
N ALA A 129 6.68 10.25 4.59
CA ALA A 129 6.23 11.48 3.93
C ALA A 129 4.87 11.33 3.23
N VAL A 130 4.63 10.18 2.57
CA VAL A 130 3.32 9.88 1.98
C VAL A 130 2.23 9.83 3.04
N VAL A 131 2.46 9.13 4.18
CA VAL A 131 1.47 9.03 5.27
C VAL A 131 1.22 10.39 5.90
N ALA A 132 2.25 11.21 6.09
CA ALA A 132 2.14 12.56 6.64
C ALA A 132 1.27 13.49 5.77
N GLY A 133 1.31 13.30 4.45
CA GLY A 133 0.55 14.08 3.47
C GLY A 133 -0.94 13.72 3.36
N LEU A 134 -1.40 12.67 4.04
CA LEU A 134 -2.81 12.26 3.97
C LEU A 134 -3.73 13.27 4.67
N ASP A 135 -4.96 13.41 4.14
CA ASP A 135 -5.98 14.29 4.69
C ASP A 135 -6.76 13.61 5.82
N LYS A 136 -6.66 14.17 7.03
CA LYS A 136 -7.39 13.68 8.23
C LYS A 136 -8.91 13.84 8.15
N ARG A 137 -9.43 14.58 7.16
CA ARG A 137 -10.87 14.64 6.85
C ARG A 137 -11.33 13.38 6.14
N THR A 138 -10.49 12.83 5.26
CA THR A 138 -10.73 11.56 4.57
C THR A 138 -10.47 10.39 5.51
N PHE A 139 -9.29 10.35 6.13
CA PHE A 139 -8.90 9.32 7.11
C PHE A 139 -9.37 9.74 8.49
N ASN A 140 -10.67 9.61 8.72
CA ASN A 140 -11.34 10.26 9.84
C ASN A 140 -11.30 9.45 11.15
N ASN A 141 -10.91 8.17 11.10
CA ASN A 141 -10.82 7.30 12.28
C ASN A 141 -9.69 7.77 13.22
N PRO A 142 -9.88 7.73 14.55
CA PRO A 142 -8.85 8.14 15.51
C PRO A 142 -7.48 7.47 15.33
N SER A 143 -7.47 6.16 15.04
CA SER A 143 -6.22 5.39 14.90
C SER A 143 -5.46 5.75 13.63
N GLU A 144 -6.17 6.00 12.53
CA GLU A 144 -5.60 6.45 11.27
C GLU A 144 -5.05 7.88 11.39
N LYS A 145 -5.82 8.79 11.99
CA LYS A 145 -5.38 10.16 12.31
C LYS A 145 -4.10 10.15 13.14
N GLN A 146 -4.04 9.26 14.13
CA GLN A 146 -2.85 9.11 14.96
C GLN A 146 -1.63 8.70 14.13
N GLN A 147 -1.77 7.80 13.15
CA GLN A 147 -0.64 7.45 12.27
C GLN A 147 -0.18 8.64 11.42
N ILE A 148 -1.11 9.46 10.90
CA ILE A 148 -0.81 10.70 10.18
C ILE A 148 -0.05 11.69 11.08
N ASP A 149 -0.51 11.86 12.32
CA ASP A 149 0.11 12.78 13.27
C ASP A 149 1.49 12.29 13.76
N ILE A 150 1.71 10.97 13.89
CA ILE A 150 3.05 10.41 14.12
C ILE A 150 3.95 10.68 12.91
N ALA A 151 3.45 10.44 11.69
CA ALA A 151 4.24 10.63 10.48
C ALA A 151 4.69 12.08 10.28
N ARG A 152 3.78 13.05 10.50
CA ARG A 152 4.09 14.49 10.47
C ARG A 152 5.13 14.89 11.51
N ARG A 153 5.03 14.35 12.73
CA ARG A 153 6.02 14.61 13.78
C ARG A 153 7.39 14.05 13.44
N ASN A 154 7.46 12.91 12.75
CA ASN A 154 8.74 12.32 12.36
C ASN A 154 9.49 13.16 11.32
N LEU A 155 8.81 13.93 10.48
CA LEU A 155 9.43 14.79 9.45
C LEU A 155 9.90 16.16 9.97
N ASN A 156 9.39 16.58 11.13
CA ASN A 156 9.71 17.87 11.73
C ASN A 156 10.77 17.75 12.85
N LYS A 157 11.50 16.64 12.90
CA LYS A 157 12.63 16.40 13.81
C LYS A 157 13.92 16.78 13.11
#